data_AF-A0A0A2BKF0-F1
#
_entry.id   AF-A0A0A2BKF0-F1
#
_cell.length_a   1.000
_cell.length_b   1.000
_cell.length_c   1.000
_cell.angle_alpha   90.00
_cell.angle_beta   90.00
_cell.angle_gamma   90.00
#
_symmetry.space_group_name_H-M   'P 1'
#
loop_
_entity.id
_entity.type
_entity.pdbx_description
1 polymer ?
#
loop_
_entity_poly.entity_id
_entity_poly.type
_entity_poly.pdbx_seq_one_letter_code
_entity_poly.pdbx_strand_id
1 'polypeptide(L)'
;MPTSLPQTYLIILSSLLFILAILVGRQVFKVRGNEIKLLKLEKSGAIDSSNSEKLYELGSAQLNKRLYPQASLTLKKALKKINDEPDDARAIIENALGFSLAAQDNFTEAIKHYQNAINVKNDYPVAMNNLAYAKQKLLKETDAYEIYQKVLMLDPKNKTAKKQIEKINKMRKNNSENIIYKKGF
;
A
#
# COMPACT_ATOMS: atom_id res chain seq x y z
N MET A 1 -7.54 -51.90 -13.29
CA MET A 1 -8.55 -51.43 -14.28
C MET A 1 -8.01 -50.17 -14.93
N PRO A 2 -7.81 -50.11 -16.25
CA PRO A 2 -7.40 -48.88 -16.90
C PRO A 2 -8.54 -47.86 -16.75
N THR A 3 -8.28 -46.76 -16.06
CA THR A 3 -9.22 -45.65 -15.96
C THR A 3 -9.54 -45.18 -17.38
N SER A 4 -10.82 -45.20 -17.75
CA SER A 4 -11.23 -44.67 -19.05
C SER A 4 -10.92 -43.17 -19.11
N LEU A 5 -10.55 -42.67 -20.30
CA LEU A 5 -10.27 -41.24 -20.53
C LEU A 5 -11.30 -40.27 -19.89
N PRO A 6 -12.62 -40.58 -19.89
CA PRO A 6 -13.62 -39.76 -19.21
C PRO A 6 -13.46 -39.69 -17.68
N GLN A 7 -13.02 -40.77 -17.04
CA GLN A 7 -12.91 -40.84 -15.58
C GLN A 7 -11.69 -40.06 -15.06
N THR A 8 -10.56 -40.12 -15.78
CA THR A 8 -9.39 -39.28 -15.45
C THR A 8 -9.69 -37.80 -15.64
N TYR A 9 -10.42 -37.43 -16.71
CA TYR A 9 -10.88 -36.06 -16.93
C TYR A 9 -11.76 -35.54 -15.78
N LEU A 10 -12.74 -36.34 -15.34
CA LEU A 10 -13.63 -35.98 -14.23
C LEU A 10 -12.87 -35.78 -12.91
N ILE A 11 -11.88 -36.63 -12.60
CA ILE A 11 -11.07 -36.50 -11.38
C ILE A 11 -10.24 -35.21 -11.41
N ILE A 12 -9.61 -34.92 -12.55
CA ILE A 12 -8.82 -33.69 -12.73
C ILE A 12 -9.71 -32.45 -12.61
N LEU A 13 -10.86 -32.45 -13.29
CA LEU A 13 -11.82 -31.34 -13.26
C LEU A 13 -12.37 -31.12 -11.84
N SER A 14 -12.76 -32.19 -11.16
CA SER A 14 -13.27 -32.12 -9.77
C SER A 14 -12.20 -31.57 -8.82
N SER A 15 -10.96 -32.03 -8.95
CA SER A 15 -9.83 -31.53 -8.15
C SER A 15 -9.57 -30.05 -8.41
N LEU A 16 -9.63 -29.61 -9.68
CA LEU A 16 -9.45 -28.21 -10.06
C LEU A 16 -10.58 -27.32 -9.51
N LEU A 17 -11.84 -27.78 -9.60
CA LEU A 17 -12.99 -27.07 -9.03
C LEU A 17 -12.90 -26.96 -7.51
N PHE A 18 -12.44 -28.00 -6.83
CA PHE A 18 -12.24 -27.98 -5.38
C PHE A 18 -11.18 -26.97 -4.96
N ILE A 19 -10.04 -26.93 -5.66
CA ILE A 19 -8.99 -25.92 -5.43
C ILE A 19 -9.55 -24.51 -5.67
N LEU A 20 -10.29 -24.31 -6.76
CA LEU A 20 -10.91 -23.02 -7.07
C LEU A 20 -11.89 -22.59 -5.98
N ALA A 21 -12.72 -23.52 -5.48
CA ALA A 21 -13.66 -23.26 -4.39
C ALA A 21 -12.94 -22.84 -3.10
N ILE A 22 -11.81 -23.46 -2.76
CA ILE A 22 -10.99 -23.05 -1.61
C ILE A 22 -10.44 -21.64 -1.81
N LEU A 23 -9.89 -21.32 -2.99
CA LEU A 23 -9.33 -20.01 -3.27
C LEU A 23 -10.39 -18.90 -3.21
N VAL A 24 -11.55 -19.13 -3.84
CA VAL A 24 -12.68 -18.20 -3.80
C VAL A 24 -13.23 -18.07 -2.39
N GLY A 25 -13.41 -19.20 -1.68
CA GLY A 25 -13.86 -19.20 -0.29
C GLY A 25 -12.97 -18.36 0.61
N ARG A 26 -11.64 -18.57 0.56
CA ARG A 26 -10.66 -17.77 1.31
C ARG A 26 -10.77 -16.28 1.01
N GLN A 27 -10.94 -15.92 -0.26
CA GLN A 27 -11.09 -14.52 -0.67
C GLN A 27 -12.40 -13.90 -0.14
N VAL A 28 -13.51 -14.62 -0.24
CA VAL A 28 -14.83 -14.17 0.26
C VAL A 28 -14.80 -13.98 1.78
N PHE A 29 -14.24 -14.93 2.54
CA PHE A 29 -14.11 -14.78 3.99
C PHE A 29 -13.26 -13.57 4.38
N LYS A 30 -12.14 -13.33 3.68
CA LYS A 30 -11.29 -12.16 3.92
C LYS A 30 -12.02 -10.84 3.65
N VAL A 31 -12.75 -10.75 2.53
CA VAL A 31 -13.51 -9.55 2.16
C VAL A 31 -14.65 -9.27 3.14
N ARG A 32 -15.39 -10.32 3.53
CA ARG A 32 -16.49 -10.22 4.51
C ARG A 32 -15.99 -9.83 5.90
N GLY A 33 -14.85 -10.37 6.34
CA GLY A 33 -14.23 -10.00 7.63
C GLY A 33 -13.94 -8.50 7.73
N ASN A 34 -13.38 -7.91 6.67
CA ASN A 34 -13.12 -6.47 6.61
C ASN A 34 -14.41 -5.63 6.63
N GLU A 35 -15.51 -6.16 6.09
CA GLU A 35 -16.81 -5.50 6.07
C GLU A 35 -17.43 -5.47 7.45
N ILE A 36 -17.43 -6.61 8.13
CA ILE A 36 -17.95 -6.74 9.49
C ILE A 36 -17.15 -5.85 10.45
N LYS A 37 -15.82 -5.78 10.32
CA LYS A 37 -14.99 -4.88 11.15
C LYS A 37 -15.38 -3.42 10.94
N LEU A 38 -15.50 -2.97 9.68
CA LEU A 38 -15.90 -1.60 9.36
C LEU A 38 -17.28 -1.27 9.94
N LEU A 39 -18.28 -2.11 9.68
CA LEU A 39 -19.65 -1.94 10.19
C LEU A 39 -19.70 -1.89 11.72
N LYS A 40 -18.90 -2.73 12.40
CA LYS A 40 -18.83 -2.73 13.87
C LYS A 40 -18.24 -1.42 14.39
N LEU A 41 -17.18 -0.92 13.77
CA LEU A 41 -16.55 0.34 14.16
C LEU A 41 -17.50 1.53 13.93
N GLU A 42 -18.20 1.57 12.80
CA GLU A 42 -19.21 2.59 12.51
C GLU A 42 -20.36 2.55 13.52
N LYS A 43 -20.92 1.36 13.80
CA LYS A 43 -21.98 1.19 14.82
C LYS A 43 -21.55 1.56 16.23
N SER A 44 -20.27 1.39 16.56
CA SER A 44 -19.73 1.79 17.86
C SER A 44 -19.50 3.30 18.01
N GLY A 45 -19.77 4.10 16.98
CA GLY A 45 -19.50 5.53 16.99
C GLY A 45 -18.01 5.86 16.96
N ALA A 46 -17.17 4.98 16.39
CA ALA A 46 -15.71 5.16 16.39
C ALA A 46 -15.27 6.48 15.73
N ILE A 47 -16.06 7.02 14.81
CA ILE A 47 -15.81 8.31 14.14
C ILE A 47 -15.88 9.53 15.08
N ASP A 48 -16.60 9.40 16.20
CA ASP A 48 -16.77 10.43 17.22
C ASP A 48 -15.89 10.18 18.45
N SER A 49 -15.07 9.12 18.42
CA SER A 49 -14.11 8.79 19.46
C SER A 49 -13.12 9.92 19.70
N SER A 50 -12.84 10.22 20.97
CA SER A 50 -11.72 11.07 21.37
C SER A 50 -10.37 10.34 21.33
N ASN A 51 -10.38 9.00 21.29
CA ASN A 51 -9.19 8.16 21.21
C ASN A 51 -8.72 8.03 19.74
N SER A 52 -7.48 8.45 19.47
CA SER A 52 -6.79 8.37 18.18
C SER A 52 -6.60 6.95 17.68
N GLU A 53 -6.35 5.97 18.54
CA GLU A 53 -6.24 4.55 18.19
C GLU A 53 -7.52 4.04 17.52
N LYS A 54 -8.69 4.30 18.12
CA LYS A 54 -9.99 3.89 17.53
C LYS A 54 -10.27 4.58 16.20
N LEU A 55 -9.92 5.85 16.08
CA LEU A 55 -10.04 6.59 14.81
C LEU A 55 -9.09 6.01 13.76
N TYR A 56 -7.87 5.65 14.14
CA TYR A 56 -6.91 4.97 13.26
C TYR A 56 -7.41 3.59 12.83
N GLU A 57 -7.99 2.80 13.74
CA GLU A 57 -8.58 1.50 13.40
C GLU A 57 -9.70 1.64 12.35
N LEU A 58 -10.57 2.65 12.51
CA LEU A 58 -11.62 2.97 11.54
C LEU A 58 -11.02 3.42 10.21
N GLY A 59 -10.05 4.34 10.24
CA GLY A 59 -9.34 4.80 9.04
C GLY A 59 -8.66 3.65 8.28
N SER A 60 -8.04 2.71 9.01
CA SER A 60 -7.42 1.51 8.46
C SER A 60 -8.45 0.55 7.84
N ALA A 61 -9.60 0.37 8.48
CA ALA A 61 -10.71 -0.41 7.91
C ALA A 61 -11.25 0.24 6.61
N GLN A 62 -11.37 1.57 6.58
CA GLN A 62 -11.75 2.34 5.40
C GLN A 62 -10.71 2.19 4.27
N LEU A 63 -9.41 2.28 4.58
CA LEU A 63 -8.33 2.03 3.61
C LEU A 63 -8.41 0.63 3.00
N ASN A 64 -8.66 -0.40 3.82
CA ASN A 64 -8.82 -1.78 3.35
C ASN A 64 -10.03 -1.95 2.42
N LYS A 65 -11.06 -1.12 2.57
CA LYS A 65 -12.22 -1.04 1.67
C LYS A 65 -12.06 -0.05 0.53
N ARG A 66 -10.87 0.59 0.40
CA ARG A 66 -10.55 1.60 -0.61
C ARG A 66 -11.44 2.86 -0.54
N LEU A 67 -12.01 3.11 0.64
CA LEU A 67 -12.80 4.29 0.95
C LEU A 67 -11.84 5.46 1.28
N TYR A 68 -11.04 5.86 0.30
CA TYR A 68 -9.93 6.79 0.52
C TYR A 68 -10.39 8.19 1.01
N PRO A 69 -11.46 8.80 0.44
CA PRO A 69 -11.95 10.07 0.96
C PRO A 69 -12.39 9.99 2.43
N GLN A 70 -13.09 8.93 2.83
CA GLN A 70 -13.49 8.71 4.22
C GLN A 70 -12.28 8.47 5.11
N ALA A 71 -11.35 7.61 4.67
CA ALA A 71 -10.12 7.30 5.39
C ALA A 71 -9.27 8.56 5.65
N SER A 72 -9.11 9.44 4.66
CA SER A 72 -8.31 10.67 4.85
C SER A 72 -8.92 11.60 5.89
N LEU A 73 -10.26 11.72 5.93
CA LEU A 73 -10.96 12.51 6.96
C LEU A 73 -10.81 11.89 8.35
N THR A 74 -11.03 10.58 8.48
CA THR A 74 -10.91 9.88 9.76
C THR A 74 -9.48 9.92 10.29
N LEU A 75 -8.47 9.70 9.43
CA LEU A 75 -7.06 9.73 9.82
C LEU A 75 -6.59 11.15 10.18
N LYS A 76 -7.11 12.19 9.52
CA LYS A 76 -6.89 13.58 9.95
C LYS A 76 -7.46 13.85 11.34
N LYS A 77 -8.65 13.32 11.65
CA LYS A 77 -9.22 13.39 13.00
C LYS A 77 -8.34 12.63 14.00
N ALA A 78 -7.87 11.44 13.66
CA ALA A 78 -6.97 10.64 14.51
C ALA A 78 -5.70 11.43 14.84
N LEU A 79 -5.05 12.02 13.84
CA LEU A 79 -3.85 12.84 14.02
C LEU A 79 -4.11 14.09 14.87
N LYS A 80 -5.31 14.70 14.80
CA LYS A 80 -5.68 15.83 15.67
C LYS A 80 -5.92 15.42 17.12
N LYS A 81 -6.27 14.16 17.37
CA LYS A 81 -6.58 13.62 18.69
C LYS A 81 -5.41 12.89 19.35
N ILE A 82 -4.27 12.81 18.66
CA ILE A 82 -3.08 12.16 19.16
C ILE A 82 -2.42 13.04 20.24
N ASN A 83 -2.88 12.85 21.47
CA ASN A 83 -2.30 13.43 22.67
C ASN A 83 -1.72 12.28 23.50
N ASP A 84 -0.50 12.43 24.00
CA ASP A 84 0.16 11.48 24.91
C ASP A 84 0.38 10.05 24.38
N GLU A 85 0.21 9.81 23.07
CA GLU A 85 0.57 8.54 22.42
C GLU A 85 2.06 8.49 22.05
N PRO A 86 2.67 7.29 21.96
CA PRO A 86 4.05 7.13 21.49
C PRO A 86 4.26 7.74 20.10
N ASP A 87 5.43 8.33 19.89
CA ASP A 87 5.81 8.93 18.60
C ASP A 87 5.63 7.96 17.42
N ASP A 88 5.87 6.66 17.63
CA ASP A 88 5.62 5.61 16.64
C ASP A 88 4.16 5.59 16.12
N ALA A 89 3.17 5.84 16.98
CA ALA A 89 1.76 5.89 16.59
C ALA A 89 1.49 7.07 15.64
N ARG A 90 2.11 8.23 15.89
CA ARG A 90 2.05 9.39 15.00
C ARG A 90 2.59 9.05 13.63
N ALA A 91 3.76 8.41 13.55
CA ALA A 91 4.37 8.01 12.28
C ALA A 91 3.47 7.06 11.48
N ILE A 92 2.80 6.11 12.15
CA ILE A 92 1.88 5.18 11.51
C ILE A 92 0.65 5.90 10.93
N ILE A 93 0.03 6.81 11.70
CA ILE A 93 -1.14 7.58 11.25
C ILE A 93 -0.77 8.51 10.09
N GLU A 94 0.36 9.21 10.18
CA GLU A 94 0.87 10.09 9.12
C GLU A 94 1.10 9.30 7.81
N ASN A 95 1.75 8.14 7.88
CA ASN A 95 1.94 7.28 6.70
C ASN A 95 0.60 6.78 6.13
N ALA A 96 -0.35 6.39 6.98
CA ALA A 96 -1.67 5.95 6.52
C ALA A 96 -2.47 7.09 5.86
N LEU A 97 -2.39 8.30 6.39
CA LEU A 97 -3.01 9.48 5.82
C LEU A 97 -2.38 9.83 4.46
N GLY A 98 -1.05 9.82 4.39
CA GLY A 98 -0.32 9.98 3.14
C GLY A 98 -0.74 8.94 2.09
N PHE A 99 -0.87 7.67 2.48
CA PHE A 99 -1.34 6.60 1.61
C PHE A 99 -2.74 6.87 1.07
N SER A 100 -3.66 7.28 1.95
CA SER A 100 -5.02 7.64 1.56
C SER A 100 -5.06 8.76 0.52
N LEU A 101 -4.23 9.79 0.71
CA LEU A 101 -4.14 10.94 -0.20
C LEU A 101 -3.50 10.58 -1.54
N ALA A 102 -2.43 9.77 -1.52
CA ALA A 102 -1.79 9.28 -2.74
C ALA A 102 -2.73 8.40 -3.57
N ALA A 103 -3.62 7.64 -2.94
CA ALA A 103 -4.64 6.85 -3.61
C ALA A 103 -5.75 7.71 -4.26
N GLN A 104 -5.82 8.99 -3.91
CA GLN A 104 -6.69 10.01 -4.51
C GLN A 104 -5.90 10.90 -5.50
N ASP A 105 -4.73 10.46 -5.95
CA ASP A 105 -3.78 11.21 -6.79
C ASP A 105 -3.29 12.54 -6.19
N ASN A 106 -3.54 12.79 -4.90
CA ASN A 106 -3.03 13.96 -4.18
C ASN A 106 -1.61 13.71 -3.65
N PHE A 107 -0.67 13.55 -4.57
CA PHE A 107 0.72 13.21 -4.26
C PHE A 107 1.46 14.32 -3.50
N THR A 108 1.14 15.59 -3.75
CA THR A 108 1.79 16.72 -3.09
C THR A 108 1.52 16.73 -1.59
N GLU A 109 0.27 16.58 -1.17
CA GLU A 109 -0.04 16.50 0.27
C GLU A 109 0.43 15.16 0.86
N ALA A 110 0.33 14.06 0.11
CA ALA A 110 0.83 12.76 0.56
C ALA A 110 2.32 12.81 0.92
N ILE A 111 3.14 13.49 0.12
CA ILE A 111 4.58 13.67 0.36
C ILE A 111 4.83 14.32 1.73
N LYS A 112 4.07 15.35 2.10
CA LYS A 112 4.23 16.03 3.40
C LYS A 112 3.97 15.06 4.55
N HIS A 113 2.90 14.29 4.46
CA HIS A 113 2.55 13.30 5.49
C HIS A 113 3.58 12.16 5.57
N TYR A 114 4.11 11.67 4.45
CA TYR A 114 5.20 10.68 4.49
C TYR A 114 6.48 11.26 5.10
N GLN A 115 6.82 12.52 4.80
CA GLN A 115 7.96 13.19 5.41
C GLN A 115 7.77 13.36 6.92
N ASN A 116 6.58 13.74 7.38
CA ASN A 116 6.26 13.78 8.81
C ASN A 116 6.44 12.41 9.46
N ALA A 117 5.96 11.33 8.82
CA ALA A 117 6.14 9.98 9.33
C ALA A 117 7.62 9.60 9.46
N ILE A 118 8.45 9.96 8.48
CA ILE A 118 9.89 9.69 8.48
C ILE A 118 10.62 10.57 9.51
N ASN A 119 10.22 11.82 9.70
CA ASN A 119 10.83 12.71 10.69
C ASN A 119 10.61 12.21 12.12
N VAL A 120 9.45 11.58 12.36
CA VAL A 120 9.15 10.95 13.65
C VAL A 120 9.85 9.60 13.78
N LYS A 121 9.88 8.81 12.69
CA LYS A 121 10.51 7.50 12.62
C LYS A 121 11.49 7.43 11.44
N ASN A 122 12.76 7.72 11.71
CA ASN A 122 13.82 7.80 10.69
C ASN A 122 14.06 6.44 9.99
N ASP A 123 13.78 5.32 10.65
CA ASP A 123 13.94 3.96 10.18
C ASP A 123 12.61 3.33 9.72
N TYR A 124 11.85 4.06 8.89
CA TYR A 124 10.54 3.62 8.41
C TYR A 124 10.51 3.28 6.90
N PRO A 125 11.03 2.11 6.47
CA PRO A 125 11.04 1.68 5.06
C PRO A 125 9.69 1.76 4.33
N VAL A 126 8.59 1.54 5.04
CA VAL A 126 7.24 1.61 4.44
C VAL A 126 6.91 3.05 4.01
N ALA A 127 7.11 4.04 4.89
CA ALA A 127 6.87 5.44 4.57
C ALA A 127 7.85 5.95 3.50
N MET A 128 9.11 5.52 3.54
CA MET A 128 10.11 5.87 2.52
C MET A 128 9.75 5.32 1.13
N ASN A 129 9.29 4.07 1.05
CA ASN A 129 8.79 3.50 -0.21
C ASN A 129 7.59 4.29 -0.75
N ASN A 130 6.65 4.65 0.11
CA ASN A 130 5.47 5.43 -0.27
C ASN A 130 5.85 6.85 -0.73
N LEU A 131 6.80 7.49 -0.06
CA LEU A 131 7.37 8.78 -0.45
C LEU A 131 8.03 8.70 -1.83
N ALA A 132 8.88 7.70 -2.05
CA ALA A 132 9.54 7.49 -3.35
C ALA A 132 8.50 7.28 -4.46
N TYR A 133 7.46 6.48 -4.21
CA TYR A 133 6.37 6.29 -5.17
C TYR A 133 5.64 7.59 -5.51
N ALA A 134 5.29 8.40 -4.50
CA ALA A 134 4.65 9.69 -4.73
C ALA A 134 5.55 10.67 -5.51
N LYS A 135 6.87 10.65 -5.26
CA LYS A 135 7.85 11.42 -6.04
C LYS A 135 7.93 10.98 -7.51
N GLN A 136 7.89 9.67 -7.78
CA GLN A 136 7.81 9.16 -9.17
C GLN A 136 6.56 9.66 -9.89
N LYS A 137 5.42 9.70 -9.19
CA LYS A 137 4.15 10.19 -9.75
C LYS A 137 4.18 11.68 -10.11
N LEU A 138 5.05 12.44 -9.45
CA LEU A 138 5.33 13.84 -9.77
C LEU A 138 6.54 14.02 -10.70
N LEU A 139 6.94 12.99 -11.44
CA LEU A 139 8.07 12.99 -12.39
C LEU A 139 9.44 13.32 -11.77
N LYS A 140 9.58 13.18 -10.44
CA LYS A 140 10.84 13.35 -9.71
C LYS A 140 11.54 11.99 -9.57
N GLU A 141 11.92 11.41 -10.70
CA GLU A 141 12.45 10.04 -10.75
C GLU A 141 13.84 9.91 -10.11
N THR A 142 14.68 10.95 -10.17
CA THR A 142 15.98 11.01 -9.48
C THR A 142 15.81 10.95 -7.97
N ASP A 143 14.98 11.81 -7.39
CA ASP A 143 14.66 11.83 -5.95
C ASP A 143 14.14 10.46 -5.49
N ALA A 144 13.21 9.88 -6.26
CA ALA A 144 12.63 8.59 -5.93
C ALA A 144 13.67 7.46 -5.93
N TYR A 145 14.57 7.46 -6.92
CA TYR A 145 15.65 6.48 -7.01
C TYR A 145 16.55 6.52 -5.77
N GLU A 146 16.98 7.72 -5.36
CA GLU A 146 17.80 7.91 -4.14
C GLU A 146 17.07 7.42 -2.89
N ILE A 147 15.77 7.71 -2.75
CA ILE A 147 14.99 7.24 -1.60
C ILE A 147 14.88 5.71 -1.61
N TYR A 148 14.62 5.07 -2.74
CA TYR A 148 14.62 3.60 -2.82
C TYR A 148 15.99 2.99 -2.49
N GLN A 149 17.10 3.65 -2.85
CA GLN A 149 18.43 3.20 -2.45
C GLN A 149 18.61 3.26 -0.93
N LYS A 150 18.16 4.35 -0.29
CA LYS A 150 18.16 4.46 1.18
C LYS A 150 17.29 3.37 1.83
N VAL A 151 16.14 3.02 1.24
CA VAL A 151 15.33 1.89 1.71
C VAL A 151 16.12 0.58 1.66
N LEU A 152 16.87 0.31 0.59
CA LEU A 152 17.69 -0.90 0.49
C LEU A 152 18.92 -0.90 1.41
N MET A 153 19.41 0.28 1.82
CA MET A 153 20.44 0.38 2.85
C MET A 153 19.90 -0.03 4.24
N LEU A 154 18.66 0.33 4.55
CA LEU A 154 17.99 -0.01 5.82
C LEU A 154 17.42 -1.45 5.83
N ASP A 155 16.81 -1.86 4.71
CA ASP A 155 16.22 -3.18 4.50
C ASP A 155 16.69 -3.74 3.14
N PRO A 156 17.83 -4.46 3.12
CA PRO A 156 18.37 -5.05 1.88
C PRO A 156 17.43 -6.06 1.19
N LYS A 157 16.43 -6.59 1.90
CA LYS A 157 15.46 -7.56 1.35
C LYS A 157 14.15 -6.89 0.92
N ASN A 158 14.09 -5.56 0.91
CA ASN A 158 12.89 -4.83 0.54
C ASN A 158 12.51 -5.04 -0.94
N LYS A 159 11.51 -5.89 -1.18
CA LYS A 159 11.07 -6.27 -2.53
C LYS A 159 10.53 -5.08 -3.33
N THR A 160 9.87 -4.13 -2.66
CA THR A 160 9.30 -2.94 -3.31
C THR A 160 10.40 -2.05 -3.86
N ALA A 161 11.37 -1.67 -3.04
CA ALA A 161 12.47 -0.82 -3.46
C ALA A 161 13.31 -1.47 -4.57
N LYS A 162 13.65 -2.76 -4.43
CA LYS A 162 14.39 -3.51 -5.45
C LYS A 162 13.69 -3.48 -6.81
N LYS A 163 12.40 -3.85 -6.85
CA LYS A 163 11.59 -3.86 -8.08
C LYS A 163 11.52 -2.48 -8.73
N GLN A 164 11.39 -1.42 -7.93
CA GLN A 164 11.25 -0.06 -8.44
C GLN A 164 12.58 0.48 -8.99
N ILE A 165 13.70 0.18 -8.35
CA ILE A 165 15.05 0.48 -8.87
C ILE A 165 15.30 -0.23 -10.21
N GLU A 166 14.99 -1.52 -10.30
CA GLU A 166 15.12 -2.29 -11.54
C GLU A 166 14.30 -1.66 -12.67
N LYS A 167 13.06 -1.25 -12.38
CA LYS A 167 12.18 -0.57 -13.33
C LYS A 167 12.77 0.77 -13.80
N ILE A 168 13.24 1.60 -12.87
CA ILE A 168 13.88 2.89 -13.18
C ILE A 168 15.12 2.68 -14.06
N ASN A 169 15.99 1.73 -13.71
CA ASN A 169 17.19 1.45 -14.47
C ASN A 169 16.89 0.96 -15.90
N LYS A 170 15.87 0.12 -16.06
CA LYS A 170 15.40 -0.31 -17.38
C LYS A 170 14.90 0.87 -18.23
N MET A 171 14.14 1.78 -17.63
CA MET A 171 13.65 2.99 -18.32
C MET A 171 14.79 3.89 -18.76
N ARG A 172 15.77 4.14 -17.87
CA ARG A 172 16.96 4.95 -18.18
C ARG A 172 17.76 4.36 -19.34
N LYS A 173 18.00 3.05 -19.34
CA LYS A 173 18.70 2.34 -20.42
C LYS A 173 17.99 2.51 -21.77
N ASN A 174 16.68 2.26 -21.80
CA ASN A 174 15.89 2.39 -23.03
C ASN A 174 15.88 3.84 -23.55
N ASN A 175 15.84 4.83 -22.67
CA ASN A 175 15.90 6.24 -23.05
C ASN A 175 17.28 6.61 -23.63
N SER A 176 18.37 6.10 -23.06
CA SER A 176 19.71 6.32 -23.62
C SER A 176 19.87 5.70 -25.01
N GLU A 177 19.35 4.48 -25.24
CA GLU A 177 19.41 3.82 -26.55
C GLU A 177 18.61 4.61 -27.60
N ASN A 178 17.39 5.06 -27.27
CA ASN A 178 16.56 5.86 -28.19
C ASN A 178 17.19 7.21 -28.57
N ILE A 179 17.95 7.85 -27.67
CA ILE A 179 18.66 9.10 -27.98
C ILE A 179 19.80 8.86 -28.99
N ILE A 180 20.52 7.74 -28.86
CA ILE A 180 21.61 7.37 -29.78
C ILE A 180 21.04 7.15 -31.19
N TYR A 181 19.94 6.43 -31.33
CA TYR A 181 19.31 6.19 -32.65
C TYR A 181 18.77 7.46 -33.31
N LYS A 182 18.32 8.46 -32.54
CA LYS A 182 17.83 9.75 -33.11
C LYS A 182 18.93 10.71 -33.54
N LYS A 183 20.16 10.56 -33.03
CA LYS A 183 21.32 11.41 -33.41
C LYS A 183 22.15 10.82 -34.56
N GLY A 184 21.81 9.62 -35.03
CA GLY A 184 22.52 8.90 -36.11
C GLY A 184 21.97 9.12 -37.52
N PHE A 185 21.09 10.11 -37.73
CA PHE A 185 20.55 10.50 -39.03
C PHE A 185 20.81 11.99 -39.28
#